data_AF-A0A7Y3GBW9-F1
#
_entry.id   AF-A0A7Y3GBW9-F1
#
_cell.length_a   1.000
_cell.length_b   1.000
_cell.length_c   1.000
_cell.angle_alpha   90.00
_cell.angle_beta   90.00
_cell.angle_gamma   90.00
#
_symmetry.space_group_name_H-M   'P 1'
#
loop_
_entity.id
_entity.type
_entity.pdbx_description
1 polymer ?
#
loop_
_entity_poly.entity_id
_entity_poly.type
_entity_poly.pdbx_seq_one_letter_code
_entity_poly.pdbx_strand_id
1 'polypeptide(L)'
;MATVFTHAFLGASIASLPRAPVGRSRICLVAGLLAAAPDLDVAAFALGIPYDHPLGHRGLTHSLAFAAVVGTAAGAALTPRRDIASIAKVSLVLAVAMASHGLLDALTDAGLGIGFLLPFDEARIFFPWRPLATSPLGIAAFFSGPAAAILLNELLVIWIPTLLFLLFRHRSWKAHRGVEP
;
A
#
# COMPACT_ATOMS: atom_id res chain seq x y z
N MET A 1 -9.82 7.76 0.68
CA MET A 1 -8.56 7.08 0.37
C MET A 1 -7.48 8.07 0.01
N ALA A 2 -6.21 7.69 0.14
CA ALA A 2 -5.15 8.34 -0.64
C ALA A 2 -5.32 7.94 -2.13
N THR A 3 -4.63 8.60 -3.05
CA THR A 3 -4.78 8.26 -4.46
C THR A 3 -4.18 6.89 -4.78
N VAL A 4 -4.76 6.22 -5.77
CA VAL A 4 -4.24 4.97 -6.34
C VAL A 4 -2.76 5.07 -6.73
N PHE A 5 -2.31 6.26 -7.17
CA PHE A 5 -0.92 6.52 -7.52
C PHE A 5 0.00 6.47 -6.30
N THR A 6 -0.43 7.07 -5.19
CA THR A 6 0.33 7.07 -3.93
C THR A 6 0.43 5.67 -3.33
N HIS A 7 -0.65 4.88 -3.37
CA HIS A 7 -0.61 3.49 -2.96
C HIS A 7 0.36 2.66 -3.82
N ALA A 8 0.27 2.76 -5.15
CA ALA A 8 1.15 2.04 -6.05
C ALA A 8 2.62 2.45 -5.87
N PHE A 9 2.88 3.75 -5.72
CA PHE A 9 4.21 4.30 -5.47
C PHE A 9 4.81 3.76 -4.16
N LEU A 10 4.06 3.81 -3.06
CA LEU A 10 4.57 3.35 -1.76
C LEU A 10 4.79 1.84 -1.75
N GLY A 11 3.87 1.06 -2.31
CA GLY A 11 4.01 -0.40 -2.43
C GLY A 11 5.26 -0.79 -3.22
N ALA A 12 5.49 -0.16 -4.37
CA ALA A 12 6.69 -0.38 -5.18
C ALA A 12 7.97 0.04 -4.44
N SER A 13 7.91 1.15 -3.69
CA SER A 13 9.02 1.66 -2.88
C SER A 13 9.40 0.69 -1.76
N ILE A 14 8.44 0.14 -1.04
CA ILE A 14 8.64 -0.89 0.00
C ILE A 14 9.35 -2.12 -0.59
N ALA A 15 8.85 -2.63 -1.73
CA ALA A 15 9.44 -3.80 -2.39
C ALA A 15 10.85 -3.54 -2.95
N SER A 16 11.22 -2.27 -3.16
CA SER A 16 12.54 -1.90 -3.65
C SER A 16 13.65 -1.98 -2.60
N LEU A 17 13.29 -2.07 -1.31
CA LEU A 17 14.21 -2.05 -0.17
C LEU A 17 14.98 -3.36 0.04
N PRO A 18 14.32 -4.53 0.19
CA PRO A 18 15.01 -5.78 0.43
C PRO A 18 15.59 -6.37 -0.86
N ARG A 19 16.64 -7.19 -0.71
CA ARG A 19 17.05 -8.10 -1.79
C ARG A 19 16.11 -9.30 -1.80
N ALA A 20 15.28 -9.41 -2.82
CA ALA A 20 14.40 -10.55 -3.04
C ALA A 20 15.02 -11.56 -4.03
N PRO A 21 14.68 -12.85 -3.93
CA PRO A 21 15.07 -13.90 -4.88
C PRO A 21 14.30 -13.82 -6.21
N VAL A 22 13.67 -12.68 -6.48
CA VAL A 22 12.86 -12.37 -7.67
C VAL A 22 13.44 -11.10 -8.31
N GLY A 23 13.33 -10.97 -9.63
CA GLY A 23 13.73 -9.76 -10.35
C GLY A 23 13.12 -8.50 -9.75
N ARG A 24 13.94 -7.48 -9.51
CA ARG A 24 13.56 -6.26 -8.78
C ARG A 24 12.38 -5.52 -9.42
N SER A 25 12.40 -5.34 -10.74
CA SER A 25 11.30 -4.69 -11.47
C SER A 25 9.98 -5.45 -11.30
N ARG A 26 10.02 -6.77 -11.37
CA ARG A 26 8.86 -7.63 -11.25
C ARG A 26 8.22 -7.54 -9.86
N ILE A 27 9.01 -7.63 -8.79
CA ILE A 27 8.48 -7.53 -7.43
C ILE A 27 7.97 -6.11 -7.12
N CYS A 28 8.63 -5.05 -7.59
CA CYS A 28 8.14 -3.68 -7.45
C CYS A 28 6.80 -3.47 -8.16
N LEU A 29 6.66 -3.98 -9.39
CA LEU A 29 5.40 -3.89 -10.15
C LEU A 29 4.26 -4.59 -9.41
N VAL A 30 4.47 -5.86 -9.01
CA VAL A 30 3.45 -6.63 -8.29
C VAL A 30 3.10 -5.97 -6.96
N ALA A 31 4.09 -5.48 -6.21
CA ALA A 31 3.85 -4.80 -4.94
C ALA A 31 3.06 -3.51 -5.11
N GLY A 32 3.35 -2.70 -6.14
CA GLY A 32 2.58 -1.49 -6.44
C GLY A 32 1.14 -1.81 -6.81
N LEU A 33 0.91 -2.83 -7.65
CA LEU A 33 -0.44 -3.26 -8.02
C LEU A 33 -1.22 -3.78 -6.81
N LEU A 34 -0.60 -4.61 -5.96
CA LEU A 34 -1.25 -5.13 -4.75
C LEU A 34 -1.54 -4.04 -3.73
N ALA A 35 -0.66 -3.05 -3.57
CA ALA A 35 -0.90 -1.93 -2.68
C ALA A 35 -2.06 -1.04 -3.17
N ALA A 36 -2.33 -0.97 -4.47
CA ALA A 36 -3.44 -0.21 -5.03
C ALA A 36 -4.77 -1.01 -5.06
N ALA A 37 -4.70 -2.34 -5.00
CA ALA A 37 -5.86 -3.22 -5.20
C ALA A 37 -6.99 -3.13 -4.15
N PRO A 38 -6.77 -2.79 -2.87
CA PRO A 38 -7.85 -2.80 -1.88
C PRO A 38 -9.07 -1.94 -2.23
N ASP A 39 -8.86 -0.78 -2.88
CA ASP A 39 -9.91 0.13 -3.34
C ASP A 39 -10.80 -0.43 -4.46
N LEU A 40 -10.48 -1.60 -5.02
CA LEU A 40 -11.40 -2.31 -5.92
C LEU A 40 -12.69 -2.71 -5.19
N ASP A 41 -12.70 -2.69 -3.85
CA ASP A 41 -13.89 -2.86 -3.02
C ASP A 41 -14.97 -1.79 -3.23
N VAL A 42 -14.67 -0.65 -3.86
CA VAL A 42 -15.67 0.34 -4.27
C VAL A 42 -16.69 -0.27 -5.23
N ALA A 43 -16.33 -1.32 -5.98
CA ALA A 43 -17.27 -2.08 -6.80
C ALA A 43 -18.38 -2.76 -5.96
N ALA A 44 -18.18 -3.00 -4.66
CA ALA A 44 -19.19 -3.56 -3.77
C ALA A 44 -20.43 -2.65 -3.65
N PHE A 45 -20.29 -1.33 -3.85
CA PHE A 45 -21.43 -0.42 -3.89
C PHE A 45 -22.41 -0.74 -5.03
N ALA A 46 -21.90 -1.20 -6.18
CA ALA A 46 -22.75 -1.62 -7.30
C ALA A 46 -23.54 -2.92 -6.98
N LEU A 47 -23.09 -3.67 -5.98
CA LEU A 47 -23.77 -4.85 -5.45
C LEU A 47 -24.71 -4.53 -4.27
N GLY A 48 -24.86 -3.24 -3.91
CA GLY A 48 -25.70 -2.80 -2.80
C GLY A 48 -25.10 -3.00 -1.41
N ILE A 49 -23.79 -3.30 -1.31
CA ILE A 49 -23.09 -3.42 -0.02
C ILE A 49 -22.81 -2.01 0.53
N PRO A 50 -23.29 -1.67 1.73
CA PRO A 50 -23.10 -0.32 2.28
C PRO A 50 -21.66 -0.10 2.76
N TYR A 51 -21.26 1.18 2.91
CA TYR A 51 -19.88 1.57 3.21
C TYR A 51 -19.40 1.06 4.58
N ASP A 52 -20.27 1.06 5.58
CA ASP A 52 -19.96 0.62 6.95
C ASP A 52 -19.87 -0.91 7.11
N HIS A 53 -20.38 -1.68 6.14
CA HIS A 53 -20.33 -3.14 6.16
C HIS A 53 -18.88 -3.68 6.21
N PRO A 54 -18.61 -4.85 6.82
CA PRO A 54 -17.29 -5.49 6.81
C PRO A 54 -16.69 -5.73 5.41
N LEU A 55 -17.54 -5.92 4.39
CA LEU A 55 -17.14 -6.03 2.98
C LEU A 55 -17.29 -4.72 2.19
N GLY A 56 -17.73 -3.65 2.86
CA GLY A 56 -17.77 -2.31 2.28
C GLY A 56 -16.38 -1.70 2.15
N HIS A 57 -16.32 -0.53 1.54
CA HIS A 57 -15.06 0.20 1.35
C HIS A 57 -14.36 0.44 2.71
N ARG A 58 -13.02 0.30 2.75
CA ARG A 58 -12.20 0.37 3.99
C ARG A 58 -12.44 -0.77 5.00
N GLY A 59 -13.17 -1.79 4.59
CA GLY A 59 -13.41 -3.01 5.34
C GLY A 59 -12.32 -4.07 5.14
N LEU A 60 -12.73 -5.30 4.83
CA LEU A 60 -11.88 -6.50 4.84
C LEU A 60 -10.65 -6.38 3.94
N THR A 61 -10.78 -5.77 2.76
CA THR A 61 -9.69 -5.59 1.78
C THR A 61 -8.53 -4.74 2.32
N HIS A 62 -8.81 -3.87 3.29
CA HIS A 62 -7.83 -2.99 3.93
C HIS A 62 -7.23 -3.59 5.21
N SER A 63 -7.68 -4.78 5.62
CA SER A 63 -7.24 -5.45 6.84
C SER A 63 -5.84 -6.06 6.71
N LEU A 64 -5.18 -6.23 7.86
CA LEU A 64 -3.89 -6.93 7.93
C LEU A 64 -4.02 -8.41 7.57
N ALA A 65 -5.15 -9.04 7.92
CA ALA A 65 -5.42 -10.44 7.60
C ALA A 65 -5.52 -10.66 6.09
N PHE A 66 -6.25 -9.79 5.39
CA PHE A 66 -6.37 -9.84 3.93
C PHE A 66 -5.01 -9.62 3.25
N ALA A 67 -4.25 -8.61 3.70
CA ALA A 67 -2.90 -8.38 3.20
C ALA A 67 -1.97 -9.58 3.41
N ALA A 68 -2.05 -10.27 4.56
CA ALA A 68 -1.26 -11.47 4.84
C ALA A 68 -1.63 -12.64 3.91
N VAL A 69 -2.92 -12.89 3.70
CA VAL A 69 -3.40 -13.96 2.81
C VAL A 69 -2.99 -13.69 1.36
N VAL A 70 -3.32 -12.50 0.83
CA VAL A 70 -3.02 -12.14 -0.57
C VAL A 70 -1.52 -12.03 -0.80
N GLY A 71 -0.77 -11.44 0.13
CA GLY A 71 0.68 -11.36 0.08
C GLY A 71 1.34 -12.75 0.06
N THR A 72 0.84 -13.68 0.86
CA THR A 72 1.33 -15.08 0.88
C THR A 72 1.03 -15.80 -0.44
N ALA A 73 -0.19 -15.69 -0.94
CA ALA A 73 -0.57 -16.29 -2.23
C ALA A 73 0.27 -15.73 -3.37
N ALA A 74 0.42 -14.40 -3.44
CA ALA A 74 1.22 -13.73 -4.45
C ALA A 74 2.71 -14.06 -4.33
N GLY A 75 3.25 -14.15 -3.12
CA GLY A 75 4.64 -14.51 -2.88
C GLY A 75 4.96 -15.95 -3.29
N ALA A 76 4.06 -16.89 -2.98
CA ALA A 76 4.16 -18.28 -3.42
C ALA A 76 4.05 -18.44 -4.95
N ALA A 77 3.24 -17.61 -5.61
CA ALA A 77 3.10 -17.61 -7.06
C ALA A 77 4.28 -16.94 -7.78
N LEU A 78 4.83 -15.87 -7.19
CA LEU A 78 5.88 -15.07 -7.80
C LEU A 78 7.28 -15.69 -7.68
N THR A 79 7.50 -16.53 -6.66
CA THR A 79 8.80 -17.14 -6.37
C THR A 79 8.99 -18.42 -7.20
N PRO A 80 9.95 -18.45 -8.16
CA PRO A 80 10.12 -19.61 -9.05
C PRO A 80 10.70 -20.83 -8.34
N ARG A 81 11.61 -20.61 -7.40
CA ARG A 81 12.17 -21.67 -6.55
C ARG A 81 11.20 -21.93 -5.42
N ARG A 82 10.77 -23.18 -5.27
CA ARG A 82 9.84 -23.61 -4.22
C ARG A 82 10.53 -23.75 -2.85
N ASP A 83 11.59 -22.98 -2.59
CA ASP A 83 12.22 -22.96 -1.28
C ASP A 83 11.43 -22.04 -0.33
N ILE A 84 11.18 -22.55 0.87
CA ILE A 84 10.29 -21.93 1.85
C ILE A 84 10.80 -20.56 2.27
N ALA A 85 12.12 -20.39 2.41
CA ALA A 85 12.73 -19.14 2.83
C ALA A 85 12.49 -18.01 1.80
N SER A 86 12.67 -18.31 0.50
CA SER A 86 12.40 -17.37 -0.58
C SER A 86 10.93 -17.01 -0.66
N ILE A 87 10.04 -18.01 -0.59
CA ILE A 87 8.59 -17.80 -0.60
C ILE A 87 8.19 -16.91 0.57
N ALA A 88 8.61 -17.23 1.80
CA ALA A 88 8.29 -16.46 2.99
C ALA A 88 8.78 -15.01 2.88
N LYS A 89 9.99 -14.81 2.37
CA LYS A 89 10.56 -13.48 2.16
C LYS A 89 9.77 -12.64 1.16
N VAL A 90 9.45 -13.19 -0.01
CA VAL A 90 8.65 -12.47 -1.02
C VAL A 90 7.24 -12.22 -0.52
N SER A 91 6.64 -13.22 0.15
CA SER A 91 5.30 -13.12 0.75
C SER A 91 5.22 -11.99 1.76
N LEU A 92 6.19 -11.90 2.66
CA LEU A 92 6.26 -10.83 3.66
C LEU A 92 6.37 -9.46 2.99
N VAL A 93 7.20 -9.31 1.95
CA VAL A 93 7.36 -8.04 1.22
C VAL A 93 6.04 -7.61 0.59
N LEU A 94 5.35 -8.54 -0.07
CA LEU A 94 4.07 -8.24 -0.73
C LEU A 94 2.95 -7.98 0.27
N ALA A 95 2.92 -8.71 1.39
CA ALA A 95 1.97 -8.48 2.48
C ALA A 95 2.18 -7.09 3.11
N VAL A 96 3.42 -6.69 3.39
CA VAL A 96 3.74 -5.35 3.92
C VAL A 96 3.39 -4.26 2.91
N ALA A 97 3.68 -4.47 1.62
CA ALA A 97 3.29 -3.54 0.57
C ALA A 97 1.77 -3.36 0.50
N MET A 98 1.01 -4.45 0.55
CA MET A 98 -0.45 -4.38 0.54
C MET A 98 -1.03 -3.76 1.82
N ALA A 99 -0.52 -4.14 3.00
CA ALA A 99 -0.93 -3.57 4.28
C ALA A 99 -0.67 -2.05 4.37
N SER A 100 0.32 -1.54 3.63
CA SER A 100 0.58 -0.10 3.55
C SER A 100 -0.61 0.70 3.01
N HIS A 101 -1.52 0.05 2.28
CA HIS A 101 -2.75 0.65 1.81
C HIS A 101 -3.60 1.17 2.97
N GLY A 102 -4.05 0.27 3.86
CA GLY A 102 -4.85 0.65 5.02
C GLY A 102 -4.12 1.63 5.95
N LEU A 103 -2.79 1.51 6.07
CA LEU A 103 -1.99 2.46 6.86
C LEU A 103 -1.99 3.87 6.28
N LEU A 104 -1.85 4.02 4.95
CA LEU A 104 -1.99 5.31 4.28
C LEU A 104 -3.41 5.85 4.42
N ASP A 105 -4.40 4.99 4.28
CA ASP A 105 -5.79 5.38 4.34
C ASP A 105 -6.23 5.83 5.74
N ALA A 106 -5.63 5.28 6.80
CA ALA A 106 -5.81 5.76 8.17
C ALA A 106 -5.16 7.14 8.44
N LEU A 107 -4.28 7.63 7.56
CA LEU A 107 -3.70 8.99 7.61
C LEU A 107 -4.57 10.03 6.85
N THR A 108 -5.68 9.61 6.24
CA THR A 108 -6.59 10.52 5.53
C THR A 108 -7.59 11.18 6.47
N ASP A 109 -8.10 12.34 6.08
CA ASP A 109 -8.91 13.24 6.93
C ASP A 109 -10.43 13.05 6.86
N ALA A 110 -10.95 12.17 5.98
CA ALA A 110 -12.39 11.95 5.79
C ALA A 110 -12.75 10.49 5.52
N GLY A 111 -14.05 10.18 5.54
CA GLY A 111 -14.61 8.83 5.37
C GLY A 111 -14.70 8.05 6.69
N LEU A 112 -14.81 6.73 6.60
CA LEU A 112 -14.73 5.83 7.75
C LEU A 112 -13.27 5.47 8.05
N GLY A 113 -12.98 5.12 9.32
CA GLY A 113 -11.69 4.55 9.69
C GLY A 113 -11.45 3.19 9.02
N ILE A 114 -10.30 2.59 9.27
CA ILE A 114 -9.90 1.33 8.61
C ILE A 114 -10.18 0.14 9.50
N GLY A 115 -10.78 -0.90 8.92
CA GLY A 115 -11.01 -2.20 9.57
C GLY A 115 -9.73 -3.04 9.64
N PHE A 116 -8.68 -2.56 10.32
CA PHE A 116 -7.36 -3.21 10.36
C PHE A 116 -7.40 -4.67 10.82
N LEU A 117 -8.29 -4.97 11.78
CA LEU A 117 -8.40 -6.26 12.46
C LEU A 117 -9.54 -7.13 11.93
N LEU A 118 -10.23 -6.72 10.86
CA LEU A 118 -11.20 -7.60 10.21
C LEU A 118 -10.51 -8.90 9.74
N PRO A 119 -11.20 -10.06 9.84
CA PRO A 119 -12.59 -10.27 10.26
C PRO A 119 -12.76 -10.50 11.77
N PHE A 120 -11.74 -10.26 12.59
CA PHE A 120 -11.77 -10.59 14.02
C PHE A 120 -12.40 -9.50 14.88
N ASP A 121 -12.20 -8.24 14.48
CA ASP A 121 -12.78 -7.05 15.10
C ASP A 121 -13.19 -6.06 14.01
N GLU A 122 -14.39 -5.52 14.12
CA GLU A 122 -14.98 -4.60 13.14
C GLU A 122 -14.63 -3.13 13.40
N ALA A 123 -13.87 -2.82 14.46
CA ALA A 123 -13.43 -1.47 14.78
C ALA A 123 -12.82 -0.75 13.56
N ARG A 124 -13.30 0.49 13.31
CA ARG A 124 -12.83 1.36 12.23
C ARG A 124 -11.90 2.42 12.80
N ILE A 125 -10.61 2.31 12.52
CA ILE A 125 -9.56 3.09 13.18
C ILE A 125 -8.93 4.08 12.20
N PHE A 126 -8.87 5.35 12.59
CA PHE A 126 -7.99 6.35 12.01
C PHE A 126 -6.75 6.52 12.89
N PHE A 127 -5.67 7.05 12.31
CA PHE A 127 -4.58 7.58 13.12
C PHE A 127 -4.94 8.96 13.70
N PRO A 128 -4.37 9.34 14.85
CA PRO A 128 -4.67 10.62 15.48
C PRO A 128 -4.18 11.81 14.64
N TRP A 129 -3.10 11.64 13.88
CA TRP A 129 -2.58 12.61 12.92
C TRP A 129 -2.95 12.20 11.51
N ARG A 130 -3.64 13.09 10.78
CA ARG A 130 -4.21 12.81 9.45
C ARG A 130 -3.82 13.89 8.43
N PRO A 131 -2.56 13.89 7.96
CA PRO A 131 -2.05 14.94 7.07
C PRO A 131 -2.49 14.79 5.62
N LEU A 132 -3.09 13.65 5.25
CA LEU A 132 -3.44 13.36 3.86
C LEU A 132 -4.86 13.83 3.54
N ALA A 133 -4.97 14.65 2.50
CA ALA A 133 -6.25 15.06 1.96
C ALA A 133 -6.96 13.86 1.32
N THR A 134 -8.22 13.63 1.68
CA THR A 134 -8.98 12.50 1.17
C THR A 134 -9.34 12.66 -0.30
N SER A 135 -8.96 11.68 -1.13
CA SER A 135 -9.41 11.58 -2.51
C SER A 135 -10.87 11.10 -2.60
N PRO A 136 -11.71 11.71 -3.46
CA PRO A 136 -13.05 11.22 -3.78
C PRO A 136 -13.02 9.80 -4.38
N LEU A 137 -14.08 9.03 -4.12
CA LEU A 137 -14.27 7.67 -4.67
C LEU A 137 -14.52 7.65 -6.19
N GLY A 138 -14.99 8.76 -6.76
CA GLY A 138 -15.35 8.87 -8.17
C GLY A 138 -14.30 9.60 -9.00
N ILE A 139 -13.88 9.00 -10.11
CA ILE A 139 -12.92 9.59 -11.07
C ILE A 139 -13.42 10.96 -11.57
N ALA A 140 -14.71 11.08 -11.88
CA ALA A 140 -15.30 12.34 -12.33
C ALA A 140 -15.16 13.44 -11.26
N ALA A 141 -15.46 13.13 -10.00
CA ALA A 141 -15.34 14.07 -8.88
C ALA A 141 -13.89 14.42 -8.56
N PHE A 142 -12.95 13.51 -8.81
CA PHE A 142 -11.52 13.77 -8.67
C PHE A 142 -11.07 14.84 -9.68
N PHE A 143 -11.33 14.63 -10.98
CA PHE A 143 -10.85 15.53 -12.03
C PHE A 143 -11.65 16.84 -12.18
N SER A 144 -12.92 16.86 -11.77
CA SER A 144 -13.69 18.11 -11.71
C SER A 144 -13.45 18.92 -10.44
N GLY A 145 -12.71 18.36 -9.48
CA GLY A 145 -12.50 18.91 -8.15
C GLY A 145 -11.02 19.09 -7.77
N PRO A 146 -10.61 18.72 -6.55
CA PRO A 146 -9.33 19.12 -5.95
C PRO A 146 -8.13 18.24 -6.34
N ALA A 147 -8.15 17.54 -7.49
CA ALA A 147 -7.09 16.58 -7.88
C ALA A 147 -5.67 17.13 -7.72
N ALA A 148 -5.41 18.34 -8.23
CA ALA A 148 -4.07 18.94 -8.15
C ALA A 148 -3.63 19.21 -6.70
N ALA A 149 -4.54 19.66 -5.85
CA ALA A 149 -4.25 19.94 -4.44
C ALA A 149 -3.99 18.64 -3.66
N ILE A 150 -4.77 17.58 -3.92
CA ILE A 150 -4.56 16.26 -3.32
C ILE A 150 -3.20 15.70 -3.74
N LEU A 151 -2.89 15.70 -5.03
CA LEU A 151 -1.62 15.19 -5.54
C LEU A 151 -0.42 15.99 -5.00
N LEU A 152 -0.54 17.30 -4.84
CA LEU A 152 0.50 18.12 -4.21
C LEU A 152 0.67 17.78 -2.73
N ASN A 153 -0.42 17.60 -1.98
CA ASN A 153 -0.37 17.17 -0.58
C ASN A 153 0.33 15.81 -0.44
N GLU A 154 -0.06 14.82 -1.25
CA GLU A 154 0.56 13.49 -1.23
C GLU A 154 2.02 13.52 -1.69
N LEU A 155 2.36 14.36 -2.67
CA LEU A 155 3.73 14.56 -3.13
C LEU A 155 4.62 15.05 -1.98
N LEU A 156 4.16 16.05 -1.23
CA LEU A 156 4.89 16.65 -0.12
C LEU A 156 4.99 15.72 1.10
N VAL A 157 3.90 15.02 1.43
CA VAL A 157 3.81 14.22 2.67
C VAL A 157 4.37 12.82 2.50
N ILE A 158 4.23 12.20 1.32
CA ILE A 158 4.61 10.79 1.10
C ILE A 158 5.74 10.66 0.08
N TRP A 159 5.59 11.24 -1.11
CA TRP A 159 6.50 10.91 -2.22
C TRP A 159 7.90 11.47 -1.99
N ILE A 160 8.02 12.76 -1.68
CA ILE A 160 9.30 13.41 -1.44
C ILE A 160 10.04 12.76 -0.25
N PRO A 161 9.44 12.58 0.94
CA PRO A 161 10.11 11.90 2.05
C PRO A 161 10.56 10.48 1.71
N THR A 162 9.73 9.72 0.98
CA THR A 162 10.08 8.36 0.54
C THR A 162 11.27 8.37 -0.42
N LEU A 163 11.28 9.27 -1.42
CA LEU A 163 12.39 9.40 -2.37
C LEU A 163 13.69 9.83 -1.68
N LEU A 164 13.61 10.78 -0.75
CA LEU A 164 14.76 11.22 0.05
C LEU A 164 15.33 10.07 0.89
N PHE A 165 14.48 9.28 1.53
CA PHE A 165 14.88 8.09 2.28
C PHE A 165 15.58 7.06 1.38
N LEU A 166 15.01 6.77 0.21
CA LEU A 166 15.59 5.83 -0.76
C LEU A 166 16.94 6.32 -1.29
N LEU A 167 17.06 7.62 -1.58
CA LEU A 167 18.31 8.22 -2.04
C LEU A 167 19.39 8.17 -0.96
N PHE A 168 19.05 8.53 0.28
CA PHE A 168 19.97 8.47 1.41
C PHE A 168 20.50 7.04 1.60
N ARG A 169 19.60 6.05 1.65
CA ARG A 169 19.96 4.64 1.75
C ARG A 169 20.91 4.20 0.64
N HIS A 170 20.63 4.59 -0.60
CA HIS A 170 21.46 4.22 -1.74
C HIS A 170 22.88 4.82 -1.66
N ARG A 171 23.01 6.06 -1.18
CA ARG A 171 24.33 6.71 -0.98
C ARG A 171 25.12 6.05 0.15
N SER A 172 24.48 5.78 1.30
CA SER A 172 25.13 5.11 2.43
C SER A 172 25.62 3.72 2.05
N TRP A 173 24.83 2.97 1.26
CA TRP A 173 25.25 1.66 0.75
C TRP A 173 26.49 1.73 -0.16
N LYS A 174 26.59 2.75 -1.03
CA LYS A 174 27.79 2.95 -1.87
C LYS A 174 29.01 3.35 -1.04
N ALA A 175 28.84 4.23 -0.05
CA ALA A 175 29.93 4.69 0.81
C ALA A 175 30.58 3.51 1.58
N HIS A 176 29.78 2.58 2.11
CA HIS A 176 30.29 1.39 2.80
C HIS A 176 30.99 0.36 1.88
N ARG A 177 30.77 0.41 0.56
CA ARG A 177 31.44 -0.48 -0.41
C ARG A 177 32.65 0.14 -1.10
N GLY A 178 32.79 1.47 -1.04
CA GLY A 178 33.99 2.19 -1.51
C GLY A 178 35.11 2.25 -0.48
N VAL A 179 34.91 1.62 0.68
CA VAL A 179 35.89 1.45 1.76
C VAL A 179 36.12 -0.06 1.95
N GLU A 180 36.64 -0.72 0.93
CA GLU A 180 37.39 -1.97 1.12
C GLU A 180 38.85 -1.68 0.74
N PRO A 181 39.82 -1.90 1.64
CA PRO A 181 41.25 -1.74 1.36
C PRO A 181 41.79 -2.80 0.39
#